data_AF-A0A5C5G044-F1
#
_entry.id   AF-A0A5C5G044-F1
#
_cell.length_a   1.000
_cell.length_b   1.000
_cell.length_c   1.000
_cell.angle_alpha   90.00
_cell.angle_beta   90.00
_cell.angle_gamma   90.00
#
_symmetry.space_group_name_H-M   'P 1'
#
loop_
_entity.id
_entity.type
_entity.pdbx_description
1 polymer ?
#
loop_
_entity_poly.entity_id
_entity_poly.type
_entity_poly.pdbx_seq_one_letter_code
_entity_poly.pdbx_strand_id
1 'polypeptide(L)'
;MEARVLFLCHALSLLCFLVAVCSARTTVLQPPSASMSARLNDDVLLLILDELANQGKGAHARPSRSGILASVCLVSRRFSRLARPRLWQHVEVSQGGQLAGLKATTGALGSCAVSYTVRWSWTANAVLADLVDVARWLPCVLDLRIHGCWTQLPSLSSIESHTCLRRLTLVGFKLPGPSGSPVVLPHLEQLSIYNVSVPASFPSQWLQPPNLPRLRALRLIGFGDASSRDVFPLPDILSPSLLAQLDFVQTDACALAPDEALARGSAPPFLFEVGAYERVAPRTLPRHTLLQSRSDLSGTLGLVCPDPLAAPVSARDGPPQDRFVVVFPKGVKPSVLDPSLQSAIEAHKASIKKLGGRVIECEGGPSEEEADALSLGFWRYARELKAARTAGVRERL
;
A
#
# COMPACT_ATOMS: atom_id res chain seq x y z
N MET A 1 -25.24 6.14 -15.43
CA MET A 1 -25.25 4.84 -14.72
C MET A 1 -25.46 3.69 -15.70
N GLU A 2 -26.43 3.80 -16.61
CA GLU A 2 -26.79 2.76 -17.59
C GLU A 2 -25.64 2.35 -18.53
N ALA A 3 -24.82 3.28 -19.02
CA ALA A 3 -23.67 2.95 -19.88
C ALA A 3 -22.60 2.08 -19.18
N ARG A 4 -22.40 2.27 -17.87
CA ARG A 4 -21.47 1.44 -17.08
C ARG A 4 -22.03 0.05 -16.83
N VAL A 5 -23.34 -0.07 -16.64
CA VAL A 5 -24.03 -1.36 -16.47
C VAL A 5 -24.03 -2.16 -17.77
N LEU A 6 -24.31 -1.50 -18.91
CA LEU A 6 -24.20 -2.12 -20.24
C LEU A 6 -22.76 -2.55 -20.57
N PHE A 7 -21.77 -1.73 -20.25
CA PHE A 7 -20.36 -2.09 -20.39
C PHE A 7 -19.98 -3.30 -19.52
N LEU A 8 -20.45 -3.34 -18.26
CA LEU A 8 -20.20 -4.46 -17.37
C LEU A 8 -20.88 -5.75 -17.87
N CYS A 9 -22.12 -5.66 -18.35
CA CYS A 9 -22.84 -6.79 -18.92
C CYS A 9 -22.16 -7.32 -20.19
N HIS A 10 -21.69 -6.44 -21.08
CA HIS A 10 -20.92 -6.86 -22.25
C HIS A 10 -19.56 -7.45 -21.87
N ALA A 11 -18.85 -6.87 -20.93
CA ALA A 11 -17.58 -7.41 -20.43
C ALA A 11 -17.78 -8.78 -19.77
N LEU A 12 -18.86 -8.96 -19.00
CA LEU A 12 -19.24 -10.25 -18.40
C LEU A 12 -19.65 -11.28 -19.46
N SER A 13 -20.43 -10.92 -20.48
CA SER A 13 -20.73 -11.82 -21.59
C SER A 13 -19.49 -12.23 -22.37
N LEU A 14 -18.54 -11.30 -22.56
CA LEU A 14 -17.26 -11.59 -23.22
C LEU A 14 -16.36 -12.45 -22.33
N LEU A 15 -16.40 -12.25 -21.01
CA LEU A 15 -15.70 -13.08 -20.04
C LEU A 15 -16.28 -14.50 -19.98
N CYS A 16 -17.61 -14.64 -19.93
CA CYS A 16 -18.30 -15.91 -20.00
C CYS A 16 -18.00 -16.63 -21.32
N PHE A 17 -17.94 -15.91 -22.44
CA PHE A 17 -17.55 -16.47 -23.73
C PHE A 17 -16.08 -16.91 -23.75
N LEU A 18 -15.16 -16.11 -23.21
CA LEU A 18 -13.74 -16.47 -23.12
C LEU A 18 -13.51 -17.65 -22.18
N VAL A 19 -14.20 -17.70 -21.04
CA VAL A 19 -14.17 -18.84 -20.10
C VAL A 19 -14.76 -20.08 -20.76
N ALA A 20 -15.89 -19.97 -21.46
CA ALA A 20 -16.48 -21.09 -22.19
C ALA A 20 -15.56 -21.60 -23.31
N VAL A 21 -14.90 -20.72 -24.07
CA VAL A 21 -13.94 -21.10 -25.12
C VAL A 21 -12.66 -21.70 -24.54
N CYS A 22 -12.18 -21.22 -23.39
CA CYS A 22 -11.06 -21.81 -22.67
C CYS A 22 -11.41 -23.18 -22.06
N SER A 23 -12.66 -23.36 -21.60
CA SER A 23 -13.15 -24.63 -21.03
C SER A 23 -13.53 -25.66 -22.10
N ALA A 24 -13.88 -25.23 -23.32
CA ALA A 24 -14.30 -26.10 -24.43
C ALA A 24 -13.14 -26.58 -25.31
N ARG A 25 -11.88 -26.21 -25.01
CA ARG A 25 -10.72 -26.60 -25.83
C ARG A 25 -10.36 -28.10 -25.78
N THR A 26 -11.17 -28.94 -25.15
CA THR A 26 -11.07 -30.40 -25.21
C THR A 26 -11.88 -31.04 -26.34
N THR A 27 -12.78 -30.34 -27.04
CA THR A 27 -13.60 -30.99 -28.08
C THR A 27 -14.00 -30.07 -29.26
N VAL A 28 -13.65 -30.56 -30.45
CA VAL A 28 -14.21 -30.27 -31.80
C VAL A 28 -13.57 -29.15 -32.65
N LEU A 29 -13.11 -29.60 -33.82
CA LEU A 29 -12.72 -28.87 -35.03
C LEU A 29 -13.96 -28.34 -35.78
N GLN A 30 -14.17 -27.03 -35.80
CA GLN A 30 -14.91 -26.33 -36.85
C GLN A 30 -14.26 -24.96 -37.10
N PRO A 31 -14.17 -24.48 -38.36
CA PRO A 31 -13.53 -23.20 -38.67
C PRO A 31 -14.45 -22.05 -38.22
N PRO A 32 -13.97 -21.09 -37.40
CA PRO A 32 -14.83 -20.07 -36.85
C PRO A 32 -15.12 -18.96 -37.87
N SER A 33 -16.40 -18.63 -38.00
CA SER A 33 -16.87 -17.33 -38.47
C SER A 33 -16.13 -16.21 -37.72
N ALA A 34 -15.77 -15.13 -38.42
CA ALA A 34 -14.96 -14.03 -37.89
C ALA A 34 -15.51 -13.55 -36.54
N SER A 35 -14.81 -13.90 -35.45
CA SER A 35 -15.29 -13.68 -34.09
C SER A 35 -15.48 -12.18 -33.82
N MET A 36 -16.52 -11.80 -33.09
CA MET A 36 -16.78 -10.39 -32.73
C MET A 36 -15.56 -9.72 -32.06
N SER A 37 -14.69 -10.49 -31.39
CA SER A 37 -13.44 -9.98 -30.80
C SER A 37 -12.40 -9.52 -31.83
N ALA A 38 -12.46 -9.98 -33.08
CA ALA A 38 -11.60 -9.49 -34.16
C ALA A 38 -11.98 -8.05 -34.58
N ARG A 39 -13.21 -7.61 -34.31
CA ARG A 39 -13.74 -6.29 -34.72
C ARG A 39 -13.59 -5.20 -33.65
N LEU A 40 -13.33 -5.55 -32.39
CA LEU A 40 -13.11 -4.57 -31.32
C LEU A 40 -11.78 -3.83 -31.55
N ASN A 41 -11.72 -2.52 -31.26
CA ASN A 41 -10.48 -1.73 -31.29
C ASN A 41 -9.51 -2.19 -30.18
N ASP A 42 -8.19 -2.18 -30.45
CA ASP A 42 -7.13 -2.43 -29.47
C ASP A 42 -7.31 -1.58 -28.20
N ASP A 43 -7.73 -0.31 -28.31
CA ASP A 43 -7.95 0.57 -27.16
C ASP A 43 -9.04 0.06 -26.22
N VAL A 44 -10.15 -0.42 -26.78
CA VAL A 44 -11.27 -0.98 -26.01
C VAL A 44 -10.85 -2.30 -25.36
N LEU A 45 -10.08 -3.13 -26.08
CA LEU A 45 -9.53 -4.36 -25.51
C LEU A 45 -8.55 -4.06 -24.37
N LEU A 46 -7.72 -3.03 -24.50
CA LEU A 46 -6.82 -2.59 -23.43
C LEU A 46 -7.59 -2.12 -22.19
N LEU A 47 -8.67 -1.35 -22.36
CA LEU A 47 -9.53 -0.96 -21.23
C LEU A 47 -10.16 -2.17 -20.52
N ILE A 48 -10.60 -3.18 -21.29
CA ILE A 48 -11.11 -4.43 -20.73
C ILE A 48 -10.00 -5.18 -19.98
N LEU A 49 -8.82 -5.32 -20.58
CA LEU A 49 -7.68 -5.99 -19.97
C LEU A 49 -7.23 -5.26 -18.69
N ASP A 50 -7.33 -3.94 -18.64
CA ASP A 50 -7.01 -3.13 -17.47
C ASP A 50 -7.99 -3.38 -16.33
N GLU A 51 -9.27 -3.44 -16.66
CA GLU A 51 -10.29 -3.80 -15.69
C GLU A 51 -10.08 -5.23 -15.16
N LEU A 52 -9.76 -6.19 -16.03
CA LEU A 52 -9.43 -7.56 -15.61
C LEU A 52 -8.16 -7.62 -14.75
N ALA A 53 -7.16 -6.81 -15.08
CA ALA A 53 -5.96 -6.66 -14.29
C ALA A 53 -6.27 -6.07 -12.89
N ASN A 54 -7.31 -5.24 -12.78
CA ASN A 54 -7.69 -4.60 -11.51
C ASN A 54 -8.63 -5.44 -10.62
N GLN A 55 -9.27 -6.50 -11.13
CA GLN A 55 -10.34 -7.24 -10.44
C GLN A 55 -9.91 -8.27 -9.37
N GLY A 56 -8.64 -8.31 -8.96
CA GLY A 56 -8.08 -9.33 -8.05
C GLY A 56 -8.00 -8.98 -6.55
N LYS A 57 -8.48 -7.81 -6.11
CA LYS A 57 -8.18 -7.23 -4.77
C LYS A 57 -9.02 -7.76 -3.59
N GLY A 58 -9.34 -9.06 -3.56
CA GLY A 58 -10.11 -9.67 -2.47
C GLY A 58 -9.40 -10.90 -1.90
N ALA A 59 -9.27 -10.96 -0.57
CA ALA A 59 -8.42 -11.91 0.16
C ALA A 59 -8.73 -13.40 -0.06
N HIS A 60 -9.92 -13.78 -0.52
CA HIS A 60 -10.28 -15.19 -0.65
C HIS A 60 -11.07 -15.49 -1.94
N ALA A 61 -10.60 -16.49 -2.69
CA ALA A 61 -11.27 -17.23 -3.75
C ALA A 61 -11.45 -16.58 -5.15
N ARG A 62 -10.38 -16.07 -5.76
CA ARG A 62 -10.31 -15.89 -7.23
C ARG A 62 -9.02 -16.47 -7.79
N PRO A 63 -9.00 -16.96 -9.05
CA PRO A 63 -7.74 -17.17 -9.75
C PRO A 63 -6.95 -15.86 -9.67
N SER A 64 -5.67 -15.96 -9.33
CA SER A 64 -4.78 -14.79 -9.24
C SER A 64 -4.94 -13.95 -10.51
N ARG A 65 -4.88 -12.62 -10.39
CA ARG A 65 -4.87 -11.66 -11.51
C ARG A 65 -4.04 -12.16 -12.70
N SER A 66 -2.89 -12.75 -12.40
CA SER A 66 -1.97 -13.34 -13.35
C SER A 66 -2.56 -14.52 -14.11
N GLY A 67 -3.37 -15.37 -13.46
CA GLY A 67 -4.06 -16.50 -14.09
C GLY A 67 -5.04 -16.06 -15.19
N ILE A 68 -5.90 -15.07 -14.92
CA ILE A 68 -6.87 -14.58 -15.93
C ILE A 68 -6.14 -13.98 -17.13
N LEU A 69 -5.19 -13.08 -16.91
CA LEU A 69 -4.43 -12.47 -18.00
C LEU A 69 -3.57 -13.49 -18.76
N ALA A 70 -3.02 -14.49 -18.07
CA ALA A 70 -2.31 -15.60 -18.71
C ALA A 70 -3.25 -16.43 -19.60
N SER A 71 -4.47 -16.76 -19.13
CA SER A 71 -5.47 -17.42 -19.95
C SER A 71 -5.82 -16.60 -21.19
N VAL A 72 -6.00 -15.28 -21.05
CA VAL A 72 -6.27 -14.38 -22.18
C VAL A 72 -5.12 -14.39 -23.20
N CYS A 73 -3.87 -14.50 -22.74
CA CYS A 73 -2.71 -14.61 -23.63
C CYS A 73 -2.73 -15.87 -24.52
N LEU A 74 -3.47 -16.93 -24.14
CA LEU A 74 -3.59 -18.20 -24.87
C LEU A 74 -4.73 -18.20 -25.92
N VAL A 75 -5.57 -17.15 -25.92
CA VAL A 75 -6.74 -17.05 -26.80
C VAL A 75 -6.31 -16.73 -28.24
N SER A 76 -5.47 -15.71 -28.43
CA SER A 76 -4.95 -15.32 -29.75
C SER A 76 -3.62 -14.58 -29.66
N ARG A 77 -2.90 -14.47 -30.78
CA ARG A 77 -1.65 -13.66 -30.86
C ARG A 77 -1.90 -12.19 -30.54
N ARG A 78 -3.04 -11.64 -30.97
CA ARG A 78 -3.45 -10.25 -30.69
C ARG A 78 -3.63 -10.02 -29.18
N PHE A 79 -4.38 -10.91 -28.52
CA PHE A 79 -4.55 -10.84 -27.07
C PHE A 79 -3.23 -11.03 -26.32
N SER A 80 -2.39 -11.97 -26.77
CA SER A 80 -1.05 -12.16 -26.20
C SER A 80 -0.20 -10.87 -26.28
N ARG A 81 -0.20 -10.18 -27.41
CA ARG A 81 0.53 -8.91 -27.59
C ARG A 81 0.04 -7.82 -26.64
N LEU A 82 -1.28 -7.70 -26.45
CA LEU A 82 -1.89 -6.64 -25.63
C LEU A 82 -1.84 -6.96 -24.12
N ALA A 83 -2.03 -8.21 -23.74
CA ALA A 83 -2.14 -8.62 -22.33
C ALA A 83 -0.78 -8.86 -21.67
N ARG A 84 0.26 -9.27 -22.41
CA ARG A 84 1.60 -9.53 -21.84
C ARG A 84 2.19 -8.32 -21.11
N PRO A 85 2.21 -7.09 -21.66
CA PRO A 85 2.71 -5.92 -20.92
C PRO A 85 1.97 -5.72 -19.59
N ARG A 86 0.64 -5.92 -19.56
CA ARG A 86 -0.19 -5.78 -18.35
C ARG A 86 0.03 -6.89 -17.33
N LEU A 87 0.31 -8.11 -17.79
CA LEU A 87 0.71 -9.23 -16.94
C LEU A 87 2.03 -8.92 -16.22
N TRP A 88 2.96 -8.25 -16.91
CA TRP A 88 4.29 -7.92 -16.40
C TRP A 88 4.36 -6.64 -15.57
N GLN A 89 3.28 -5.87 -15.46
CA GLN A 89 3.27 -4.64 -14.64
C GLN A 89 3.49 -4.91 -13.15
N HIS A 90 3.02 -6.05 -12.67
CA HIS A 90 3.15 -6.46 -11.27
C HIS A 90 3.76 -7.85 -11.24
N VAL A 91 4.96 -7.93 -10.72
CA VAL A 91 5.73 -9.16 -10.66
C VAL A 91 5.89 -9.53 -9.20
N GLU A 92 5.50 -10.76 -8.86
CA GLU A 92 5.67 -11.32 -7.52
C GLU A 92 6.58 -12.54 -7.60
N VAL A 93 7.56 -12.61 -6.70
CA VAL A 93 8.49 -13.72 -6.58
C VAL A 93 8.58 -14.15 -5.13
N SER A 94 8.39 -15.45 -4.88
CA SER A 94 8.55 -16.08 -3.58
C SER A 94 9.62 -17.18 -3.57
N GLN A 95 10.04 -17.65 -4.75
CA GLN A 95 10.98 -18.77 -4.88
C GLN A 95 12.10 -18.50 -5.88
N GLY A 96 13.27 -19.11 -5.66
CA GLY A 96 14.43 -19.02 -6.55
C GLY A 96 14.16 -19.50 -7.98
N GLY A 97 13.34 -20.55 -8.14
CA GLY A 97 12.94 -21.03 -9.46
C GLY A 97 12.15 -19.99 -10.26
N GLN A 98 11.30 -19.19 -9.59
CA GLN A 98 10.56 -18.10 -10.22
C GLN A 98 11.50 -16.97 -10.63
N LEU A 99 12.51 -16.66 -9.80
CA LEU A 99 13.55 -15.69 -10.15
C LEU A 99 14.35 -16.16 -11.38
N ALA A 100 14.72 -17.43 -11.46
CA ALA A 100 15.41 -17.97 -12.63
C ALA A 100 14.54 -17.87 -13.90
N GLY A 101 13.25 -18.19 -13.79
CA GLY A 101 12.28 -18.01 -14.88
C GLY A 101 12.14 -16.53 -15.29
N LEU A 102 12.12 -15.61 -14.32
CA LEU A 102 12.11 -14.17 -14.57
C LEU A 102 13.34 -13.76 -15.37
N LYS A 103 14.54 -14.12 -14.91
CA LYS A 103 15.81 -13.82 -15.59
C LYS A 103 15.81 -14.31 -17.04
N ALA A 104 15.24 -15.49 -17.31
CA ALA A 104 15.13 -16.04 -18.65
C ALA A 104 14.12 -15.30 -19.56
N THR A 105 13.09 -14.67 -19.00
CA THR A 105 11.95 -14.11 -19.76
C THR A 105 11.99 -12.58 -19.88
N THR A 106 12.91 -11.91 -19.18
CA THR A 106 12.87 -10.47 -18.97
C THR A 106 13.04 -9.60 -20.21
N GLY A 107 13.74 -10.04 -21.26
CA GLY A 107 13.85 -9.39 -22.58
C GLY A 107 13.29 -7.96 -22.71
N ALA A 108 12.28 -7.75 -23.56
CA ALA A 108 11.60 -6.45 -23.69
C ALA A 108 10.56 -6.18 -22.57
N LEU A 109 10.08 -7.24 -21.90
CA LEU A 109 8.95 -7.17 -20.96
C LEU A 109 9.34 -6.64 -19.58
N GLY A 110 10.62 -6.73 -19.21
CA GLY A 110 11.13 -6.24 -17.93
C GLY A 110 10.95 -4.73 -17.75
N SER A 111 10.97 -3.97 -18.85
CA SER A 111 10.67 -2.53 -18.86
C SER A 111 9.22 -2.20 -18.52
N CYS A 112 8.30 -3.17 -18.64
CA CYS A 112 6.89 -2.99 -18.32
C CYS A 112 6.61 -3.16 -16.82
N ALA A 113 7.55 -3.70 -16.05
CA ALA A 113 7.38 -3.93 -14.62
C ALA A 113 7.42 -2.62 -13.85
N VAL A 114 6.31 -2.32 -13.17
CA VAL A 114 6.12 -1.10 -12.37
C VAL A 114 6.17 -1.43 -10.88
N SER A 115 5.67 -2.61 -10.50
CA SER A 115 5.63 -3.10 -9.13
C SER A 115 6.33 -4.45 -9.04
N TYR A 116 7.20 -4.61 -8.06
CA TYR A 116 7.90 -5.85 -7.78
C TYR A 116 7.76 -6.21 -6.29
N THR A 117 7.24 -7.40 -6.03
CA THR A 117 7.00 -7.91 -4.68
C THR A 117 7.82 -9.17 -4.45
N VAL A 118 8.66 -9.14 -3.42
CA VAL A 118 9.41 -10.29 -2.93
C VAL A 118 8.70 -10.83 -1.69
N ARG A 119 8.22 -12.06 -1.74
CA ARG A 119 7.69 -12.79 -0.58
C ARG A 119 8.65 -13.87 -0.16
N TRP A 120 9.66 -13.48 0.62
CA TRP A 120 10.69 -14.41 1.03
C TRP A 120 10.23 -15.24 2.23
N SER A 121 10.49 -16.55 2.16
CA SER A 121 10.35 -17.50 3.25
C SER A 121 11.60 -18.38 3.34
N TRP A 122 11.77 -19.11 4.45
CA TRP A 122 12.86 -20.09 4.57
C TRP A 122 12.78 -21.21 3.52
N THR A 123 11.63 -21.41 2.88
CA THR A 123 11.43 -22.39 1.78
C THR A 123 11.72 -21.83 0.39
N ALA A 124 12.12 -20.56 0.28
CA ALA A 124 12.31 -19.89 -1.01
C ALA A 124 13.42 -20.50 -1.88
N ASN A 125 14.32 -21.32 -1.31
CA ASN A 125 15.48 -21.91 -2.01
C ASN A 125 16.31 -20.86 -2.78
N ALA A 126 16.41 -19.65 -2.25
CA ALA A 126 17.18 -18.54 -2.82
C ALA A 126 17.69 -17.60 -1.74
N VAL A 127 18.83 -16.98 -2.03
CA VAL A 127 19.38 -15.90 -1.20
C VAL A 127 18.51 -14.67 -1.40
N LEU A 128 18.08 -14.05 -0.29
CA LEU A 128 17.22 -12.86 -0.32
C LEU A 128 17.83 -11.72 -1.14
N ALA A 129 19.15 -11.52 -1.05
CA ALA A 129 19.85 -10.49 -1.84
C ALA A 129 19.61 -10.67 -3.35
N ASP A 130 19.65 -11.91 -3.86
CA ASP A 130 19.44 -12.19 -5.29
C ASP A 130 18.01 -11.91 -5.75
N LEU A 131 17.05 -12.04 -4.84
CA LEU A 131 15.63 -11.77 -5.12
C LEU A 131 15.36 -10.27 -5.14
N VAL A 132 16.14 -9.48 -4.40
CA VAL A 132 16.00 -8.02 -4.33
C VAL A 132 16.79 -7.33 -5.44
N ASP A 133 18.00 -7.80 -5.75
CA ASP A 133 18.86 -7.20 -6.78
C ASP A 133 18.40 -7.55 -8.21
N VAL A 134 17.23 -7.04 -8.61
CA VAL A 134 16.63 -7.32 -9.92
C VAL A 134 16.60 -6.12 -10.86
N ALA A 135 17.20 -4.98 -10.49
CA ALA A 135 17.18 -3.76 -11.29
C ALA A 135 17.66 -3.97 -12.72
N ARG A 136 18.65 -4.83 -12.92
CA ARG A 136 19.17 -5.16 -14.24
C ARG A 136 18.10 -5.76 -15.16
N TRP A 137 17.17 -6.53 -14.59
CA TRP A 137 16.10 -7.21 -15.33
C TRP A 137 14.79 -6.44 -15.35
N LEU A 138 14.52 -5.68 -14.29
CA LEU A 138 13.32 -4.87 -14.09
C LEU A 138 13.71 -3.40 -13.83
N PRO A 139 14.21 -2.66 -14.84
CA PRO A 139 14.80 -1.33 -14.62
C PRO A 139 13.78 -0.24 -14.26
N CYS A 140 12.49 -0.46 -14.55
CA CYS A 140 11.44 0.55 -14.40
C CYS A 140 10.59 0.38 -13.12
N VAL A 141 11.06 -0.43 -12.16
CA VAL A 141 10.34 -0.66 -10.90
C VAL A 141 10.20 0.66 -10.12
N LEU A 142 8.95 1.06 -9.91
CA LEU A 142 8.57 2.23 -9.12
C LEU A 142 8.19 1.86 -7.68
N ASP A 143 7.71 0.63 -7.48
CA ASP A 143 7.19 0.11 -6.21
C ASP A 143 7.86 -1.23 -5.88
N LEU A 144 8.73 -1.21 -4.87
CA LEU A 144 9.41 -2.40 -4.37
C LEU A 144 8.85 -2.77 -3.01
N ARG A 145 8.35 -4.01 -2.90
CA ARG A 145 7.86 -4.56 -1.64
C ARG A 145 8.68 -5.79 -1.29
N ILE A 146 9.21 -5.81 -0.09
CA ILE A 146 10.00 -6.93 0.40
C ILE A 146 9.32 -7.40 1.68
N HIS A 147 8.90 -8.66 1.67
CA HIS A 147 8.30 -9.33 2.83
C HIS A 147 9.25 -10.45 3.26
N GLY A 148 9.60 -10.42 4.55
CA GLY A 148 10.49 -11.37 5.18
C GLY A 148 9.81 -12.12 6.30
N CYS A 149 10.48 -13.19 6.73
CA CYS A 149 10.10 -13.96 7.91
C CYS A 149 11.13 -13.74 9.02
N TRP A 150 11.35 -12.48 9.42
CA TRP A 150 12.30 -12.05 10.46
C TRP A 150 13.76 -12.40 10.15
N THR A 151 14.12 -12.38 8.88
CA THR A 151 15.47 -12.71 8.41
C THR A 151 16.35 -11.49 8.25
N GLN A 152 17.66 -11.73 8.15
CA GLN A 152 18.61 -10.68 7.89
C GLN A 152 18.59 -10.33 6.41
N LEU A 153 18.26 -9.07 6.08
CA LEU A 153 18.50 -8.53 4.74
C LEU A 153 19.99 -8.15 4.67
N PRO A 154 20.82 -8.78 3.82
CA PRO A 154 22.28 -8.63 3.92
C PRO A 154 22.77 -7.19 3.76
N SER A 155 22.07 -6.39 2.96
CA SER A 155 22.36 -4.96 2.80
C SER A 155 21.15 -4.27 2.15
N LEU A 156 20.94 -3.00 2.49
CA LEU A 156 20.02 -2.13 1.74
C LEU A 156 20.63 -1.60 0.44
N SER A 157 21.95 -1.73 0.23
CA SER A 157 22.62 -1.24 -0.99
C SER A 157 22.13 -1.93 -2.26
N SER A 158 21.59 -3.16 -2.17
CA SER A 158 20.96 -3.84 -3.32
C SER A 158 19.73 -3.09 -3.85
N ILE A 159 19.11 -2.23 -3.04
CA ILE A 159 17.95 -1.42 -3.42
C ILE A 159 18.40 -0.16 -4.18
N GLU A 160 19.62 0.33 -3.99
CA GLU A 160 20.14 1.53 -4.68
C GLU A 160 20.20 1.36 -6.19
N SER A 161 20.32 0.12 -6.66
CA SER A 161 20.28 -0.21 -8.09
C SER A 161 18.94 0.16 -8.74
N HIS A 162 17.86 0.31 -7.96
CA HIS A 162 16.53 0.64 -8.43
C HIS A 162 16.37 2.15 -8.62
N THR A 163 16.98 2.68 -9.67
CA THR A 163 17.06 4.14 -9.92
C THR A 163 15.70 4.83 -10.10
N CYS A 164 14.65 4.12 -10.49
CA CYS A 164 13.30 4.66 -10.66
C CYS A 164 12.41 4.51 -9.42
N LEU A 165 12.95 3.99 -8.31
CA LEU A 165 12.16 3.63 -7.15
C LEU A 165 11.50 4.85 -6.49
N ARG A 166 10.18 4.80 -6.34
CA ARG A 166 9.36 5.85 -5.70
C ARG A 166 8.71 5.38 -4.41
N ARG A 167 8.45 4.08 -4.27
CA ARG A 167 7.83 3.46 -3.10
C ARG A 167 8.62 2.25 -2.66
N LEU A 168 8.96 2.20 -1.38
CA LEU A 168 9.66 1.07 -0.76
C LEU A 168 8.87 0.59 0.44
N THR A 169 8.58 -0.71 0.48
CA THR A 169 7.96 -1.39 1.62
C THR A 169 8.86 -2.49 2.14
N LEU A 170 9.18 -2.46 3.44
CA LEU A 170 9.96 -3.47 4.13
C LEU A 170 9.13 -4.07 5.26
N VAL A 171 8.94 -5.39 5.27
CA VAL A 171 8.14 -6.10 6.27
C VAL A 171 8.93 -7.24 6.89
N GLY A 172 9.10 -7.24 8.21
CA GLY A 172 9.58 -8.40 8.96
C GLY A 172 11.05 -8.74 8.71
N PHE A 173 11.96 -7.78 8.88
CA PHE A 173 13.40 -7.96 8.66
C PHE A 173 14.26 -7.50 9.82
N LYS A 174 15.46 -8.04 9.90
CA LYS A 174 16.57 -7.47 10.65
C LYS A 174 17.54 -6.86 9.65
N LEU A 175 17.84 -5.58 9.76
CA LEU A 175 18.87 -4.96 8.94
C LEU A 175 20.19 -5.01 9.70
N PRO A 176 21.30 -5.42 9.06
CA PRO A 176 22.61 -5.31 9.64
C PRO A 176 22.94 -3.83 9.89
N GLY A 177 23.80 -3.57 10.87
CA GLY A 177 24.29 -2.22 11.13
C GLY A 177 24.97 -1.60 9.92
N PRO A 178 25.21 -0.29 9.96
CA PRO A 178 25.88 0.42 8.87
C PRO A 178 27.27 -0.18 8.66
N SER A 179 27.45 -0.99 7.61
CA SER A 179 28.74 -1.53 7.18
C SER A 179 29.36 -0.71 6.04
N GLY A 180 28.85 0.51 5.80
CA GLY A 180 29.29 1.38 4.72
C GLY A 180 28.58 2.75 4.72
N SER A 181 28.63 3.44 3.58
CA SER A 181 27.88 4.69 3.38
C SER A 181 26.37 4.46 3.51
N PRO A 182 25.61 5.46 4.03
CA PRO A 182 24.16 5.34 4.11
C PRO A 182 23.56 5.22 2.71
N VAL A 183 22.48 4.43 2.61
CA VAL A 183 21.82 4.16 1.33
C VAL A 183 21.08 5.38 0.83
N VAL A 184 21.36 5.80 -0.41
CA VAL A 184 20.76 6.97 -1.04
C VAL A 184 19.69 6.55 -2.05
N LEU A 185 18.46 7.00 -1.84
CA LEU A 185 17.31 6.72 -2.70
C LEU A 185 16.72 8.04 -3.21
N PRO A 186 17.28 8.64 -4.28
CA PRO A 186 17.02 10.03 -4.67
C PRO A 186 15.59 10.28 -5.17
N HIS A 187 14.90 9.24 -5.63
CA HIS A 187 13.55 9.32 -6.18
C HIS A 187 12.48 8.79 -5.22
N LEU A 188 12.86 8.31 -4.04
CA LEU A 188 11.92 7.71 -3.10
C LEU A 188 10.98 8.77 -2.53
N GLU A 189 9.68 8.58 -2.72
CA GLU A 189 8.62 9.45 -2.23
C GLU A 189 7.91 8.84 -1.01
N GLN A 190 7.86 7.52 -0.92
CA GLN A 190 7.19 6.79 0.16
C GLN A 190 8.07 5.68 0.71
N LEU A 191 8.18 5.64 2.03
CA LEU A 191 8.87 4.59 2.77
C LEU A 191 7.92 4.00 3.80
N SER A 192 7.68 2.69 3.71
CA SER A 192 6.87 1.94 4.65
C SER A 192 7.70 0.83 5.29
N ILE A 193 7.79 0.85 6.62
CA ILE A 193 8.57 -0.09 7.41
C ILE A 193 7.66 -0.72 8.45
N TYR A 194 7.62 -2.05 8.45
CA TYR A 194 6.77 -2.83 9.33
C TYR A 194 7.57 -3.91 10.03
N ASN A 195 7.59 -3.89 11.35
CA ASN A 195 8.20 -4.94 12.15
C ASN A 195 9.66 -5.20 11.72
N VAL A 196 10.40 -4.12 11.47
CA VAL A 196 11.82 -4.18 11.08
C VAL A 196 12.65 -3.75 12.27
N SER A 197 13.73 -4.49 12.54
CA SER A 197 14.71 -4.08 13.54
C SER A 197 16.06 -3.74 12.94
N VAL A 198 16.66 -2.66 13.44
CA VAL A 198 17.96 -2.12 13.02
C VAL A 198 18.80 -1.78 14.25
N PRO A 199 20.12 -1.62 14.13
CA PRO A 199 20.92 -1.08 15.23
C PRO A 199 20.57 0.38 15.54
N ALA A 200 20.68 0.78 16.81
CA ALA A 200 20.25 2.09 17.29
C ALA A 200 20.80 3.31 16.53
N SER A 201 22.01 3.24 15.98
CA SER A 201 22.61 4.34 15.21
C SER A 201 22.07 4.46 13.78
N PHE A 202 21.43 3.42 13.26
CA PHE A 202 21.04 3.33 11.86
C PHE A 202 19.90 4.30 11.46
N PRO A 203 18.77 4.40 12.20
CA PRO A 203 17.66 5.27 11.82
C PRO A 203 18.07 6.73 11.61
N SER A 204 18.79 7.30 12.58
CA SER A 204 19.19 8.71 12.55
C SER A 204 20.22 9.02 11.47
N GLN A 205 20.99 8.02 11.02
CA GLN A 205 21.90 8.18 9.88
C GLN A 205 21.16 8.06 8.54
N TRP A 206 20.26 7.09 8.41
CA TRP A 206 19.59 6.80 7.15
C TRP A 206 18.43 7.76 6.85
N LEU A 207 17.59 8.04 7.85
CA LEU A 207 16.43 8.94 7.75
C LEU A 207 16.86 10.42 7.80
N GLN A 208 17.67 10.82 6.81
CA GLN A 208 18.11 12.19 6.63
C GLN A 208 17.79 12.68 5.22
N PRO A 209 17.48 13.99 5.04
CA PRO A 209 17.16 14.55 3.74
C PRO A 209 18.18 14.27 2.63
N PRO A 210 19.52 14.28 2.86
CA PRO A 210 20.49 13.96 1.82
C PRO A 210 20.34 12.54 1.24
N ASN A 211 19.94 11.57 2.07
CA ASN A 211 19.77 10.19 1.64
C ASN A 211 18.40 9.96 0.98
N LEU A 212 17.39 10.71 1.43
CA LEU A 212 15.99 10.56 1.01
C LEU A 212 15.37 11.92 0.61
N PRO A 213 15.93 12.62 -0.41
CA PRO A 213 15.62 14.03 -0.69
C PRO A 213 14.20 14.29 -1.20
N ARG A 214 13.51 13.26 -1.69
CA ARG A 214 12.13 13.36 -2.22
C ARG A 214 11.09 12.70 -1.33
N LEU A 215 11.47 12.19 -0.16
CA LEU A 215 10.55 11.52 0.74
C LEU A 215 9.44 12.48 1.18
N ARG A 216 8.19 12.07 0.94
CA ARG A 216 6.99 12.82 1.30
C ARG A 216 6.14 12.08 2.31
N ALA A 217 6.21 10.77 2.38
CA ALA A 217 5.43 10.04 3.36
C ALA A 217 6.24 8.90 3.96
N LEU A 218 6.10 8.76 5.28
CA LEU A 218 6.85 7.82 6.08
C LEU A 218 5.87 7.03 6.94
N ARG A 219 5.93 5.70 6.86
CA ARG A 219 5.16 4.80 7.73
C ARG A 219 6.14 3.92 8.51
N LEU A 220 6.07 3.99 9.83
CA LEU A 220 6.92 3.24 10.75
C LEU A 220 6.02 2.52 11.76
N ILE A 221 5.87 1.20 11.62
CA ILE A 221 5.05 0.38 12.53
C ILE A 221 5.94 -0.72 13.08
N GLY A 222 6.11 -0.82 14.39
CA GLY A 222 7.00 -1.80 15.01
C GLY A 222 8.46 -1.66 14.56
N PHE A 223 8.91 -0.42 14.30
CA PHE A 223 10.29 -0.13 13.89
C PHE A 223 11.17 0.07 15.13
N GLY A 224 12.10 -0.85 15.38
CA GLY A 224 12.77 -0.93 16.68
C GLY A 224 14.24 -1.33 16.64
N ASP A 225 14.88 -1.28 17.80
CA ASP A 225 16.28 -1.67 17.96
C ASP A 225 16.42 -3.20 17.97
N ALA A 226 17.36 -3.70 17.19
CA ALA A 226 17.65 -5.12 17.10
C ALA A 226 18.15 -5.73 18.42
N SER A 227 18.76 -4.91 19.29
CA SER A 227 19.38 -5.36 20.54
C SER A 227 18.39 -5.39 21.71
N SER A 228 17.72 -4.26 21.97
CA SER A 228 16.73 -4.13 23.05
C SER A 228 15.36 -4.72 22.71
N ARG A 229 15.02 -4.84 21.41
CA ARG A 229 13.68 -5.16 20.90
C ARG A 229 12.63 -4.08 21.22
N ASP A 230 13.07 -2.90 21.63
CA ASP A 230 12.19 -1.75 21.86
C ASP A 230 11.96 -0.96 20.58
N VAL A 231 10.78 -0.35 20.46
CA VAL A 231 10.43 0.55 19.35
C VAL A 231 11.18 1.87 19.53
N PHE A 232 11.70 2.43 18.44
CA PHE A 232 12.39 3.72 18.50
C PHE A 232 11.39 4.86 18.77
N PRO A 233 11.69 5.74 19.75
CA PRO A 233 10.96 6.99 19.87
C PRO A 233 11.15 7.84 18.60
N LEU A 234 10.04 8.26 17.96
CA LEU A 234 10.10 9.07 16.75
C LEU A 234 10.88 10.38 16.90
N PRO A 235 10.81 11.12 18.03
CA PRO A 235 11.60 12.33 18.21
C PRO A 235 13.12 12.12 18.12
N ASP A 236 13.61 10.91 18.44
CA ASP A 236 15.03 10.59 18.45
C ASP A 236 15.57 10.26 17.04
N ILE A 237 14.70 9.81 16.14
CA ILE A 237 15.08 9.36 14.80
C ILE A 237 14.69 10.33 13.68
N LEU A 238 13.71 11.21 13.90
CA LEU A 238 13.24 12.18 12.89
C LEU A 238 13.84 13.56 13.13
N SER A 239 14.77 13.97 12.26
CA SER A 239 15.34 15.31 12.32
C SER A 239 14.31 16.39 11.93
N PRO A 240 14.43 17.63 12.45
CA PRO A 240 13.55 18.73 12.08
C PRO A 240 13.52 19.02 10.57
N SER A 241 14.65 18.83 9.90
CA SER A 241 14.77 19.01 8.45
C SER A 241 14.00 17.95 7.67
N LEU A 242 14.04 16.69 8.13
CA LEU A 242 13.21 15.62 7.56
C LEU A 242 11.73 15.89 7.78
N LEU A 243 11.33 16.27 9.00
CA LEU A 243 9.93 16.59 9.33
C LEU A 243 9.37 17.70 8.43
N ALA A 244 10.16 18.74 8.13
CA ALA A 244 9.75 19.81 7.21
C ALA A 244 9.52 19.33 5.76
N GLN A 245 10.25 18.29 5.33
CA GLN A 245 10.12 17.73 3.98
C GLN A 245 8.86 16.87 3.81
N LEU A 246 8.49 16.13 4.86
CA LEU A 246 7.37 15.19 4.88
C LEU A 246 6.02 15.90 4.71
N ASP A 247 5.12 15.25 3.99
CA ASP A 247 3.71 15.60 3.91
C ASP A 247 2.96 15.03 5.11
N PHE A 248 3.26 13.79 5.54
CA PHE A 248 2.73 13.19 6.77
C PHE A 248 3.57 11.99 7.26
N VAL A 249 3.31 11.56 8.48
CA VAL A 249 3.89 10.35 9.10
C VAL A 249 2.77 9.43 9.58
N GLN A 250 2.91 8.12 9.39
CA GLN A 250 2.04 7.11 10.00
C GLN A 250 2.85 6.28 11.00
N THR A 251 2.31 6.09 12.21
CA THR A 251 3.02 5.45 13.32
C THR A 251 2.11 4.69 14.28
N ASP A 252 2.71 3.85 15.13
CA ASP A 252 2.08 3.30 16.33
C ASP A 252 2.25 4.24 17.54
N ALA A 253 1.44 4.03 18.58
CA ALA A 253 1.48 4.81 19.81
C ALA A 253 2.69 4.47 20.72
N CYS A 254 3.40 3.38 20.43
CA CYS A 254 4.62 3.00 21.15
C CYS A 254 5.81 3.88 20.73
N ALA A 255 5.88 4.28 19.47
CA ALA A 255 6.94 5.13 18.94
C ALA A 255 6.72 6.63 19.23
N LEU A 256 5.47 7.06 19.43
CA LEU A 256 5.14 8.46 19.72
C LEU A 256 3.84 8.50 20.54
N ALA A 257 3.87 9.07 21.75
CA ALA A 257 2.64 9.12 22.53
C ALA A 257 1.64 10.14 21.92
N PRO A 258 0.34 9.79 21.78
CA PRO A 258 -0.65 10.64 21.12
C PRO A 258 -0.86 12.04 21.72
N ASP A 259 -0.50 12.24 22.98
CA ASP A 259 -0.61 13.49 23.74
C ASP A 259 0.64 14.38 23.63
N GLU A 260 1.74 13.88 23.07
CA GLU A 260 2.93 14.67 22.82
C GLU A 260 2.69 15.84 21.87
N ALA A 261 3.53 16.88 21.98
CA ALA A 261 3.42 18.07 21.14
C ALA A 261 3.59 17.75 19.65
N LEU A 262 4.48 16.82 19.32
CA LEU A 262 4.74 16.38 17.94
C LEU A 262 3.51 15.65 17.35
N ALA A 263 2.91 14.73 18.12
CA ALA A 263 1.71 13.98 17.75
C ALA A 263 0.49 14.88 17.49
N ARG A 264 0.36 15.95 18.27
CA ARG A 264 -0.71 16.95 18.11
C ARG A 264 -0.45 17.96 16.99
N GLY A 265 0.74 17.93 16.41
CA GLY A 265 1.14 18.77 15.28
C GLY A 265 0.26 18.60 14.05
N SER A 266 0.29 19.59 13.17
CA SER A 266 -0.38 19.55 11.86
C SER A 266 0.59 19.54 10.68
N ALA A 267 1.89 19.61 10.95
CA ALA A 267 2.92 19.74 9.91
C ALA A 267 4.26 19.11 10.36
N PRO A 268 4.52 17.85 10.02
CA PRO A 268 3.59 16.92 9.36
C PRO A 268 2.46 16.47 10.32
N PRO A 269 1.25 16.14 9.83
CA PRO A 269 0.27 15.41 10.61
C PRO A 269 0.75 13.96 10.86
N PHE A 270 0.51 13.47 12.07
CA PHE A 270 0.86 12.10 12.50
C PHE A 270 -0.40 11.24 12.56
N LEU A 271 -0.49 10.27 11.66
CA LEU A 271 -1.59 9.32 11.56
C LEU A 271 -1.31 8.10 12.43
N PHE A 272 -2.10 7.93 13.49
CA PHE A 272 -1.99 6.83 14.42
C PHE A 272 -2.86 5.66 13.98
N GLU A 273 -2.24 4.49 13.86
CA GLU A 273 -2.97 3.26 13.55
C GLU A 273 -3.59 2.69 14.83
N VAL A 274 -4.90 2.90 15.00
CA VAL A 274 -5.63 2.38 16.16
C VAL A 274 -6.12 0.97 15.80
N GLY A 275 -5.48 -0.03 16.40
CA GLY A 275 -5.66 -1.45 16.06
C GLY A 275 -5.61 -2.38 17.29
N ALA A 276 -6.01 -3.64 17.09
CA ALA A 276 -6.32 -4.63 18.14
C ALA A 276 -5.15 -5.06 19.06
N TYR A 277 -3.91 -4.61 18.78
CA TYR A 277 -2.73 -4.92 19.60
C TYR A 277 -2.55 -3.96 20.78
N GLU A 278 -3.23 -2.81 20.77
CA GLU A 278 -3.36 -2.00 21.97
C GLU A 278 -4.28 -2.73 22.94
N ARG A 279 -3.69 -3.47 23.88
CA ARG A 279 -4.42 -4.15 24.98
C ARG A 279 -5.24 -3.18 25.83
N VAL A 280 -4.93 -1.89 25.75
CA VAL A 280 -5.63 -0.80 26.43
C VAL A 280 -6.03 0.19 25.35
N ALA A 281 -7.34 0.33 25.11
CA ALA A 281 -7.84 1.39 24.25
C ALA A 281 -7.28 2.73 24.74
N PRO A 282 -6.74 3.58 23.85
CA PRO A 282 -6.15 4.84 24.26
C PRO A 282 -7.23 5.65 24.97
N ARG A 283 -6.91 6.19 26.16
CA ARG A 283 -7.85 6.99 26.96
C ARG A 283 -8.33 8.24 26.21
N THR A 284 -7.61 8.65 25.19
CA THR A 284 -7.88 9.81 24.36
C THR A 284 -7.62 9.50 22.89
N LEU A 285 -8.51 9.94 22.00
CA LEU A 285 -8.34 9.79 20.56
C LEU A 285 -7.21 10.69 20.04
N PRO A 286 -6.21 10.13 19.34
CA PRO A 286 -5.17 10.93 18.67
C PRO A 286 -5.78 11.91 17.67
N ARG A 287 -5.07 13.02 17.42
CA ARG A 287 -5.53 14.06 16.49
C ARG A 287 -5.82 13.50 15.10
N HIS A 288 -4.96 12.62 14.56
CA HIS A 288 -5.24 11.93 13.29
C HIS A 288 -5.21 10.42 13.54
N THR A 289 -6.34 9.77 13.32
CA THR A 289 -6.54 8.35 13.63
C THR A 289 -6.87 7.59 12.35
N LEU A 290 -6.20 6.47 12.13
CA LEU A 290 -6.54 5.47 11.12
C LEU A 290 -7.20 4.28 11.81
N LEU A 291 -8.44 3.99 11.43
CA LEU A 291 -9.15 2.80 11.91
C LEU A 291 -8.79 1.62 11.00
N GLN A 292 -8.23 0.54 11.55
CA GLN A 292 -7.94 -0.66 10.76
C GLN A 292 -9.23 -1.46 10.46
N SER A 293 -9.34 -1.95 9.22
CA SER A 293 -10.30 -2.99 8.84
C SER A 293 -9.67 -4.36 9.14
N ARG A 294 -10.23 -5.13 10.09
CA ARG A 294 -9.79 -6.52 10.33
C ARG A 294 -10.26 -7.41 9.17
N SER A 295 -9.40 -7.69 8.20
CA SER A 295 -9.69 -8.67 7.14
C SER A 295 -9.53 -10.13 7.58
N ASP A 296 -8.81 -10.40 8.67
CA ASP A 296 -8.26 -11.75 8.93
C ASP A 296 -8.97 -12.58 10.01
N LEU A 297 -10.07 -12.09 10.60
CA LEU A 297 -10.81 -12.87 11.59
C LEU A 297 -12.18 -13.30 11.06
N SER A 298 -12.18 -14.52 10.53
CA SER A 298 -13.31 -15.37 10.14
C SER A 298 -14.30 -15.68 11.28
N GLY A 299 -14.42 -14.86 12.30
CA GLY A 299 -15.33 -15.13 13.40
C GLY A 299 -15.43 -13.95 14.34
N THR A 300 -16.53 -13.22 14.25
CA THR A 300 -17.14 -12.48 15.36
C THR A 300 -16.16 -11.69 16.23
N LEU A 301 -15.56 -10.62 15.71
CA LEU A 301 -14.98 -9.57 16.55
C LEU A 301 -15.23 -8.21 15.92
N GLY A 302 -15.94 -7.38 16.67
CA GLY A 302 -16.36 -6.04 16.29
C GLY A 302 -15.21 -5.17 15.84
N LEU A 303 -15.53 -4.20 14.98
CA LEU A 303 -14.84 -2.92 14.99
C LEU A 303 -14.67 -2.54 16.47
N VAL A 304 -13.44 -2.52 16.96
CA VAL A 304 -13.13 -1.75 18.16
C VAL A 304 -13.27 -0.31 17.70
N CYS A 305 -14.52 0.17 17.62
CA CYS A 305 -14.76 1.60 17.63
C CYS A 305 -14.28 2.03 19.01
N PRO A 306 -13.17 2.78 19.12
CA PRO A 306 -12.93 3.51 20.35
C PRO A 306 -14.22 4.23 20.71
N ASP A 307 -14.62 4.16 21.98
CA ASP A 307 -15.85 4.78 22.45
C ASP A 307 -15.87 6.22 21.92
N PRO A 308 -16.86 6.64 21.10
CA PRO A 308 -16.92 8.02 20.61
C PRO A 308 -17.00 9.03 21.77
N LEU A 309 -17.23 8.58 23.00
CA LEU A 309 -17.19 9.35 24.24
C LEU A 309 -15.80 9.46 24.88
N ALA A 310 -14.77 8.78 24.35
CA ALA A 310 -13.39 9.05 24.76
C ALA A 310 -13.09 10.51 24.43
N ALA A 311 -12.96 11.33 25.47
CA ALA A 311 -12.78 12.76 25.32
C ALA A 311 -11.58 13.00 24.37
N PRO A 312 -11.75 13.80 23.29
CA PRO A 312 -10.61 14.18 22.47
C PRO A 312 -9.57 14.82 23.38
N VAL A 313 -8.27 14.53 23.16
CA VAL A 313 -7.20 15.28 23.84
C VAL A 313 -7.55 16.74 23.63
N SER A 314 -7.76 17.47 24.73
CA SER A 314 -8.19 18.86 24.69
C SER A 314 -7.18 19.67 23.87
N ALA A 315 -7.44 19.83 22.58
CA ALA A 315 -6.69 20.70 21.69
C ALA A 315 -7.08 22.12 22.09
N ARG A 316 -6.42 22.65 23.13
CA ARG A 316 -6.62 24.03 23.60
C ARG A 316 -6.25 25.06 22.54
N ASP A 317 -5.46 24.69 21.52
CA ASP A 317 -4.76 25.67 20.66
C ASP A 317 -5.05 25.54 19.15
N GLY A 318 -6.21 24.99 18.75
CA GLY A 318 -6.61 24.90 17.34
C GLY A 318 -7.93 25.61 17.03
N PRO A 319 -8.16 26.09 15.79
CA PRO A 319 -9.49 26.51 15.36
C PRO A 319 -10.51 25.37 15.61
N PRO A 320 -11.78 25.70 15.91
CA PRO A 320 -12.78 24.71 16.30
C PRO A 320 -13.08 23.64 15.22
N GLN A 321 -12.72 23.89 13.96
CA GLN A 321 -12.77 22.94 12.86
C GLN A 321 -11.43 22.17 12.78
N ASP A 322 -11.48 20.83 12.66
CA ASP A 322 -10.32 19.92 12.60
C ASP A 322 -9.59 19.64 13.93
N ARG A 323 -10.35 19.59 15.04
CA ARG A 323 -9.83 19.14 16.34
C ARG A 323 -9.30 17.70 16.30
N PHE A 324 -9.94 16.84 15.50
CA PHE A 324 -9.48 15.49 15.22
C PHE A 324 -9.98 15.00 13.85
N VAL A 325 -9.21 14.12 13.23
CA VAL A 325 -9.44 13.57 11.89
C VAL A 325 -9.41 12.06 11.98
N VAL A 326 -10.48 11.41 11.51
CA VAL A 326 -10.58 9.95 11.50
C VAL A 326 -10.64 9.47 10.06
N VAL A 327 -9.73 8.56 9.74
CA VAL A 327 -9.55 7.94 8.44
C VAL A 327 -10.16 6.55 8.47
N PHE A 328 -11.14 6.31 7.60
CA PHE A 328 -11.84 5.03 7.44
C PHE A 328 -11.42 4.34 6.14
N PRO A 329 -10.90 3.11 6.18
CA PRO A 329 -10.61 2.34 4.97
C PRO A 329 -11.92 1.94 4.23
N LYS A 330 -12.03 2.12 2.91
CA LYS A 330 -13.12 1.52 2.10
C LYS A 330 -12.87 0.02 1.87
N GLY A 331 -12.91 -0.77 2.92
CA GLY A 331 -12.94 -2.23 2.80
C GLY A 331 -14.32 -2.82 3.08
N VAL A 332 -15.12 -2.10 3.86
CA VAL A 332 -16.37 -2.60 4.42
C VAL A 332 -17.50 -2.40 3.40
N LYS A 333 -17.51 -3.22 2.33
CA LYS A 333 -18.62 -3.23 1.37
C LYS A 333 -19.92 -3.58 2.11
N PRO A 334 -20.98 -2.75 1.99
CA PRO A 334 -22.30 -2.99 2.57
C PRO A 334 -22.86 -4.39 2.30
N SER A 335 -22.54 -4.95 1.13
CA SER A 335 -23.07 -6.23 0.66
C SER A 335 -22.50 -7.46 1.37
N VAL A 336 -21.43 -7.31 2.17
CA VAL A 336 -20.76 -8.43 2.88
C VAL A 336 -20.90 -8.27 4.40
N LEU A 337 -21.39 -7.12 4.86
CA LEU A 337 -21.53 -6.81 6.27
C LEU A 337 -22.95 -7.02 6.73
N ASP A 338 -23.08 -7.45 7.98
CA ASP A 338 -24.33 -7.31 8.71
C ASP A 338 -24.79 -5.83 8.63
N PRO A 339 -26.03 -5.55 8.19
CA PRO A 339 -26.62 -4.20 8.20
C PRO A 339 -26.47 -3.48 9.55
N SER A 340 -26.38 -4.23 10.66
CA SER A 340 -26.12 -3.69 11.99
C SER A 340 -24.74 -3.02 12.08
N LEU A 341 -23.70 -3.61 11.49
CA LEU A 341 -22.34 -3.08 11.51
C LEU A 341 -22.22 -1.83 10.64
N GLN A 342 -22.85 -1.84 9.46
CA GLN A 342 -22.88 -0.66 8.60
C GLN A 342 -23.57 0.51 9.30
N SER A 343 -24.70 0.25 9.96
CA SER A 343 -25.41 1.26 10.76
C SER A 343 -24.54 1.79 11.90
N ALA A 344 -23.76 0.91 12.56
CA ALA A 344 -22.82 1.30 13.62
C ALA A 344 -21.67 2.18 13.08
N ILE A 345 -21.09 1.85 11.93
CA ILE A 345 -20.05 2.65 11.27
C ILE A 345 -20.58 4.03 10.93
N GLU A 346 -21.76 4.12 10.31
CA GLU A 346 -22.37 5.41 9.95
C GLU A 346 -22.76 6.23 11.19
N ALA A 347 -23.27 5.57 12.25
CA ALA A 347 -23.51 6.22 13.53
C ALA A 347 -22.22 6.77 14.15
N HIS A 348 -21.12 6.02 14.09
CA HIS A 348 -19.83 6.47 14.58
C HIS A 348 -19.28 7.66 13.77
N LYS A 349 -19.37 7.62 12.44
CA LYS A 349 -19.03 8.76 11.56
C LYS A 349 -19.88 10.00 11.89
N ALA A 350 -21.17 9.81 12.14
CA ALA A 350 -22.07 10.91 12.52
C ALA A 350 -21.69 11.50 13.89
N SER A 351 -21.33 10.67 14.87
CA SER A 351 -20.84 11.11 16.17
C SER A 351 -19.54 11.91 16.07
N ILE A 352 -18.58 11.45 15.26
CA ILE A 352 -17.33 12.19 14.97
C ILE A 352 -17.63 13.58 14.42
N LYS A 353 -18.55 13.68 13.44
CA LYS A 353 -18.94 14.96 12.85
C LYS A 353 -19.64 15.87 13.86
N LYS A 354 -20.53 15.33 14.71
CA LYS A 354 -21.19 16.09 15.79
C LYS A 354 -20.21 16.69 16.80
N LEU A 355 -19.11 15.99 17.05
CA LEU A 355 -18.02 16.44 17.92
C LEU A 355 -17.05 17.43 17.23
N GLY A 356 -17.32 17.82 15.98
CA GLY A 356 -16.49 18.75 15.21
C GLY A 356 -15.26 18.10 14.56
N GLY A 357 -15.22 16.77 14.46
CA GLY A 357 -14.16 16.03 13.78
C GLY A 357 -14.37 15.89 12.27
N ARG A 358 -13.28 15.69 11.53
CA ARG A 358 -13.29 15.44 10.08
C ARG A 358 -13.23 13.93 9.82
N VAL A 359 -14.12 13.44 8.96
CA VAL A 359 -14.11 12.05 8.50
C VAL A 359 -13.51 12.01 7.10
N ILE A 360 -12.46 11.20 6.91
CA ILE A 360 -11.85 10.94 5.62
C ILE A 360 -12.14 9.49 5.25
N GLU A 361 -12.79 9.28 4.13
CA GLU A 361 -13.02 7.94 3.58
C GLU A 361 -11.95 7.64 2.55
N CYS A 362 -11.20 6.57 2.74
CA CYS A 362 -10.18 6.15 1.80
C CYS A 362 -10.86 5.61 0.54
N GLU A 363 -10.58 6.19 -0.63
CA GLU A 363 -10.95 5.58 -1.91
C GLU A 363 -9.93 4.48 -2.26
N GLY A 364 -10.17 3.25 -1.81
CA GLY A 364 -9.31 2.09 -2.06
C GLY A 364 -9.93 0.85 -1.44
N GLY A 365 -9.97 -0.26 -2.18
CA GLY A 365 -10.64 -1.51 -1.85
C GLY A 365 -9.94 -2.35 -0.77
N PRO A 366 -10.51 -3.52 -0.43
CA PRO A 366 -10.11 -4.33 0.73
C PRO A 366 -8.83 -5.16 0.59
N SER A 367 -7.95 -4.92 -0.38
CA SER A 367 -6.69 -5.70 -0.47
C SER A 367 -5.63 -5.14 0.48
N GLU A 368 -4.90 -6.03 1.17
CA GLU A 368 -3.66 -5.71 1.91
C GLU A 368 -2.69 -4.85 1.07
N GLU A 369 -2.67 -5.06 -0.25
CA GLU A 369 -1.83 -4.28 -1.18
C GLU A 369 -2.15 -2.77 -1.22
N GLU A 370 -3.40 -2.40 -0.90
CA GLU A 370 -3.87 -1.01 -0.77
C GLU A 370 -3.91 -0.55 0.69
N ALA A 371 -3.91 -1.47 1.67
CA ALA A 371 -3.69 -1.14 3.08
C ALA A 371 -2.27 -0.58 3.33
N ASP A 372 -1.31 -0.96 2.47
CA ASP A 372 0.04 -0.39 2.43
C ASP A 372 0.13 0.97 1.70
N ALA A 373 -0.81 1.24 0.79
CA ALA A 373 -0.90 2.49 0.07
C ALA A 373 -1.66 3.51 0.91
N LEU A 374 -0.90 4.24 1.72
CA LEU A 374 -1.22 5.57 2.24
C LEU A 374 -2.45 6.21 1.57
N SER A 375 -3.55 6.30 2.31
CA SER A 375 -4.83 6.66 1.70
C SER A 375 -4.73 7.97 0.94
N LEU A 376 -5.10 7.93 -0.35
CA LEU A 376 -5.04 9.12 -1.22
C LEU A 376 -5.84 10.29 -0.63
N GLY A 377 -6.94 9.99 0.06
CA GLY A 377 -7.75 10.98 0.77
C GLY A 377 -6.98 11.69 1.88
N PHE A 378 -6.29 10.94 2.75
CA PHE A 378 -5.48 11.54 3.81
C PHE A 378 -4.27 12.28 3.26
N TRP A 379 -3.65 11.78 2.19
CA TRP A 379 -2.52 12.47 1.58
C TRP A 379 -2.92 13.82 0.96
N ARG A 380 -4.09 13.90 0.31
CA ARG A 380 -4.66 15.18 -0.15
C ARG A 380 -4.87 16.14 1.02
N TYR A 381 -5.48 15.67 2.09
CA TYR A 381 -5.66 16.44 3.32
C TYR A 381 -4.33 16.96 3.90
N ALA A 382 -3.32 16.10 4.00
CA ALA A 382 -2.00 16.49 4.51
C ALA A 382 -1.33 17.57 3.64
N ARG A 383 -1.48 17.49 2.32
CA ARG A 383 -0.99 18.51 1.38
C ARG A 383 -1.78 19.82 1.47
N GLU A 384 -3.10 19.76 1.65
CA GLU A 384 -3.94 20.94 1.90
C GLU A 384 -3.47 21.67 3.17
N LEU A 385 -3.23 20.94 4.26
CA LEU A 385 -2.68 21.51 5.50
C LEU A 385 -1.32 22.19 5.28
N LYS A 386 -0.43 21.50 4.57
CA LYS A 386 0.91 22.03 4.27
C LYS A 386 0.85 23.28 3.40
N ALA A 387 -0.04 23.31 2.41
CA ALA A 387 -0.26 24.47 1.52
C ALA A 387 -0.92 25.65 2.26
N ALA A 388 -1.90 25.41 3.11
CA ALA A 388 -2.55 26.45 3.92
C ALA A 388 -1.54 27.14 4.84
N ARG A 389 -0.58 26.38 5.41
CA ARG A 389 0.50 26.93 6.23
C ARG A 389 1.44 27.82 5.43
N THR A 390 1.90 27.37 4.26
CA THR A 390 2.82 28.18 3.44
C THR A 390 2.16 29.47 2.94
N ALA A 391 0.85 29.46 2.71
CA ALA A 391 0.06 30.65 2.40
C ALA A 391 -0.09 31.58 3.62
N GLY A 392 -0.48 31.06 4.79
CA GLY A 392 -0.67 31.87 6.00
C GLY A 392 0.63 32.47 6.57
N VAL A 393 1.79 31.86 6.30
CA VAL A 393 3.11 32.44 6.61
C VAL A 393 3.45 33.61 5.66
N ARG A 394 2.96 33.59 4.41
CA ARG A 394 3.16 34.68 3.45
C ARG A 394 2.29 35.90 3.70
N GLU A 395 1.12 35.74 4.33
CA GLU A 395 0.25 36.87 4.68
C GLU A 395 0.71 37.63 5.94
N ARG A 396 1.65 37.06 6.71
CA ARG A 396 2.19 37.66 7.95
C ARG A 396 3.61 38.23 7.79
N LEU A 397 4.21 38.06 6.61
CA LEU A 397 5.49 38.66 6.19
C LEU A 397 5.19 39.79 5.21
#